data_AF-A0A061FU05-F1
#
_entry.id   AF-A0A061FU05-F1
#
_cell.length_a   1.000
_cell.length_b   1.000
_cell.length_c   1.000
_cell.angle_alpha   90.00
_cell.angle_beta   90.00
_cell.angle_gamma   90.00
#
_symmetry.space_group_name_H-M   'P 1'
#
loop_
_entity.id
_entity.type
_entity.pdbx_description
1 polymer ?
#
loop_
_entity_poly.entity_id
_entity_poly.type
_entity_poly.pdbx_seq_one_letter_code
_entity_poly.pdbx_strand_id
1 'polypeptide(L)'
;MDAPQSGSDRDKSNPSSSPVSVVSNFWKEFYLEKEKSVLDEQGLRIAENQENSQKNRRKLAESTRDFKKASAEEKLSLFNSLLKGYQEEVDNLTKRAKFGENAFLNIYQKLYEAPDPYPALASIAEQDLKISELESENRKMKVELEEFRTEAMHLKNQQATIRRLEERTRQLEQQMEEKVKEIVEIKQRSLAEENQKTLEVLKDREQSLQDQLRQAKESVSNMQKLHELAQSQLFELRAQSEEDRAAKQSEVNLLMDEVERAQTRLFSLEREKGVLRSQLQSVHEESENKRSNNVDSNTILENSLSAKEKIISELNMELHNIETTLSNEREEHVNEIKKLNSLLNEKEVALEEMKKELQVRPTTKLVDDLHKKVKILQAVGYNSIEAEDWEAATSGEEMSKMESLLLDKNRKMEHELTQLKIKLSEKTSLLETAEGKIVELTEKVNEQQKLIQKLEDDILKGYSSKERKGTLFDDWDLSESGVNELSEVGKEFIVLFVLSIHC
;
A
#
# COMPACT_ATOMS: atom_id res chain seq x y z
N MET A 1 -32.76 -5.62 22.28
CA MET A 1 -31.58 -6.12 23.00
C MET A 1 -31.30 -5.14 24.10
N ASP A 2 -31.53 -5.60 25.32
CA ASP A 2 -31.62 -4.83 26.55
C ASP A 2 -30.31 -4.12 26.90
N ALA A 3 -30.46 -2.91 27.44
CA ALA A 3 -29.38 -2.16 28.06
C ALA A 3 -29.05 -2.79 29.43
N PRO A 4 -27.77 -3.01 29.78
CA PRO A 4 -27.43 -3.36 31.13
C PRO A 4 -27.30 -2.08 31.98
N GLN A 5 -28.25 -1.91 32.91
CA GLN A 5 -28.06 -1.11 34.12
C GLN A 5 -26.92 -1.73 34.94
N SER A 6 -25.73 -1.11 34.94
CA SER A 6 -24.73 -1.41 35.96
C SER A 6 -24.96 -0.50 37.16
N GLY A 7 -25.76 -1.00 38.10
CA GLY A 7 -25.65 -0.57 39.49
C GLY A 7 -24.33 -1.08 40.07
N SER A 8 -23.55 -0.19 40.65
CA SER A 8 -22.49 -0.52 41.60
C SER A 8 -22.66 0.36 42.84
N ASP A 9 -23.73 0.06 43.58
CA ASP A 9 -23.78 0.29 45.02
C ASP A 9 -22.66 -0.53 45.67
N ARG A 10 -21.62 0.15 46.19
CA ARG A 10 -20.86 -0.26 47.39
C ARG A 10 -19.79 0.79 47.73
N ASP A 11 -20.26 1.93 48.21
CA ASP A 11 -19.57 2.65 49.28
C ASP A 11 -20.62 3.23 50.23
N LYS A 12 -21.37 2.31 50.86
CA LYS A 12 -22.05 2.63 52.12
C LYS A 12 -21.02 2.54 53.23
N SER A 13 -20.13 3.51 53.29
CA SER A 13 -19.38 3.80 54.52
C SER A 13 -20.41 4.06 55.62
N ASN A 14 -20.30 3.31 56.71
CA ASN A 14 -21.16 3.40 57.89
C ASN A 14 -21.48 4.86 58.28
N PRO A 15 -22.72 5.17 58.70
CA PRO A 15 -23.12 6.51 59.14
C PRO A 15 -22.65 6.77 60.58
N SER A 16 -21.38 6.52 60.89
CA SER A 16 -20.73 7.26 61.96
C SER A 16 -20.61 8.69 61.45
N SER A 17 -21.54 9.55 61.87
CA SER A 17 -21.68 10.97 61.52
C SER A 17 -20.38 11.57 60.98
N SER A 18 -20.36 11.95 59.69
CA SER A 18 -19.16 12.53 59.09
C SER A 18 -18.71 13.72 59.95
N PRO A 19 -17.39 14.01 60.04
CA PRO A 19 -16.90 15.13 60.81
C PRO A 19 -17.62 16.44 60.46
N VAL A 20 -17.93 16.62 59.17
CA VAL A 20 -18.73 17.75 58.65
C VAL A 20 -20.13 17.78 59.25
N SER A 21 -20.85 16.64 59.29
CA SER A 21 -22.19 16.57 59.87
C SER A 21 -22.18 16.85 61.38
N VAL A 22 -21.20 16.33 62.11
CA VAL A 22 -21.08 16.56 63.57
C VAL A 22 -20.87 18.04 63.88
N VAL A 23 -19.87 18.65 63.22
CA VAL A 23 -19.52 20.07 63.40
C VAL A 23 -20.68 20.96 62.95
N SER A 24 -21.27 20.68 61.79
CA SER A 24 -22.41 21.46 61.26
C SER A 24 -23.62 21.44 62.20
N ASN A 25 -23.97 20.27 62.73
CA ASN A 25 -25.09 20.14 63.66
C ASN A 25 -24.83 20.90 64.97
N PHE A 26 -23.64 20.75 65.56
CA PHE A 26 -23.28 21.47 66.78
C PHE A 26 -23.36 22.99 66.60
N TRP A 27 -22.70 23.55 65.57
CA TRP A 27 -22.68 25.01 65.39
C TRP A 27 -24.04 25.59 65.01
N LYS A 28 -24.89 24.80 64.38
CA LYS A 28 -26.30 25.15 64.13
C LYS A 28 -27.09 25.22 65.44
N GLU A 29 -26.90 24.26 66.35
CA GLU A 29 -27.60 24.21 67.64
C GLU A 29 -27.06 25.22 68.66
N PHE A 30 -25.73 25.39 68.72
CA PHE A 30 -25.04 26.38 69.53
C PHE A 30 -25.51 27.81 69.20
N TYR A 31 -25.88 28.05 67.95
CA TYR A 31 -26.44 29.31 67.46
C TYR A 31 -25.66 30.53 67.97
N LEU A 32 -24.40 30.61 67.51
CA LEU A 32 -23.39 31.58 67.96
C LEU A 32 -23.90 33.02 68.10
N GLU A 33 -24.78 33.46 67.19
CA GLU A 33 -25.31 34.83 67.20
C GLU A 33 -26.16 35.13 68.44
N LYS A 34 -26.94 34.15 68.91
CA LYS A 34 -27.71 34.29 70.16
C LYS A 34 -26.78 34.31 71.37
N GLU A 35 -25.77 33.45 71.39
CA GLU A 35 -24.80 33.39 72.49
C GLU A 35 -23.99 34.68 72.61
N LYS A 36 -23.58 35.30 71.49
CA LYS A 36 -22.94 36.62 71.49
C LYS A 36 -23.79 37.68 72.20
N SER A 37 -25.09 37.73 71.90
CA SER A 37 -25.99 38.69 72.56
C SER A 37 -26.08 38.48 74.07
N VAL A 38 -26.06 37.23 74.55
CA VAL A 38 -26.04 36.91 75.98
C VAL A 38 -24.72 37.35 76.62
N LEU A 39 -23.60 37.19 75.91
CA LEU A 39 -22.28 37.62 76.38
C LEU A 39 -22.16 39.13 76.49
N ASP A 40 -22.71 39.87 75.54
CA ASP A 40 -22.75 41.32 75.57
C ASP A 40 -23.53 41.81 76.80
N GLU A 41 -24.69 41.21 77.09
CA GLU A 41 -25.47 41.54 78.28
C GLU A 41 -24.72 41.23 79.59
N GLN A 42 -24.04 40.08 79.66
CA GLN A 42 -23.21 39.72 80.81
C GLN A 42 -22.04 40.68 81.00
N GLY A 43 -21.36 41.07 79.90
CA GLY A 43 -20.27 42.02 79.91
C GLY A 43 -20.70 43.40 80.44
N LEU A 44 -21.85 43.89 80.00
CA LEU A 44 -22.43 45.14 80.51
C LEU A 44 -22.71 45.08 82.02
N ARG A 45 -23.31 43.98 82.50
CA ARG A 45 -23.57 43.78 83.94
C ARG A 45 -22.29 43.67 84.78
N ILE A 46 -21.23 43.08 84.24
CA ILE A 46 -19.92 43.04 84.92
C ILE A 46 -19.37 44.46 85.09
N ALA A 47 -19.42 45.28 84.04
CA ALA A 47 -18.97 46.67 84.07
C ALA A 47 -19.77 47.49 85.10
N GLU A 48 -21.09 47.36 85.11
CA GLU A 48 -21.98 48.02 86.08
C GLU A 48 -21.65 47.59 87.53
N ASN A 49 -21.48 46.30 87.77
CA ASN A 49 -21.12 45.77 89.09
C ASN A 49 -19.73 46.26 89.56
N GLN A 50 -18.79 46.45 88.63
CA GLN A 50 -17.48 47.02 88.93
C GLN A 50 -17.59 48.49 89.33
N GLU A 51 -18.37 49.28 88.60
CA GLU A 51 -18.62 50.70 88.92
C GLU A 51 -19.33 50.86 90.27
N ASN A 52 -20.36 50.05 90.54
CA ASN A 52 -21.12 50.09 91.78
C ASN A 52 -20.26 49.74 93.00
N SER A 53 -19.41 48.72 92.91
CA SER A 53 -18.48 48.38 94.02
C SER A 53 -17.44 49.49 94.25
N GLN A 54 -16.97 50.18 93.20
CA GLN A 54 -16.09 51.34 93.39
C GLN A 54 -16.81 52.49 94.12
N LYS A 55 -18.06 52.79 93.75
CA LYS A 55 -18.89 53.80 94.41
C LYS A 55 -19.14 53.45 95.88
N ASN A 56 -19.55 52.20 96.17
CA ASN A 56 -19.83 51.74 97.52
C ASN A 56 -18.57 51.73 98.41
N ARG A 57 -17.42 51.31 97.87
CA ARG A 57 -16.13 51.37 98.58
C ARG A 57 -15.76 52.80 98.98
N ARG A 58 -15.97 53.78 98.10
CA ARG A 58 -15.74 55.20 98.41
C ARG A 58 -16.66 55.69 99.53
N LYS A 59 -17.97 55.39 99.43
CA LYS A 59 -18.96 55.74 100.48
C LYS A 59 -18.60 55.13 101.83
N LEU A 60 -18.22 53.86 101.88
CA LEU A 60 -17.81 53.20 103.12
C LEU A 60 -16.56 53.82 103.73
N ALA A 61 -15.57 54.21 102.91
CA ALA A 61 -14.38 54.89 103.40
C ALA A 61 -14.73 56.24 104.04
N GLU A 62 -15.65 57.00 103.44
CA GLU A 62 -16.16 58.26 104.00
C GLU A 62 -16.93 58.04 105.31
N SER A 63 -17.91 57.13 105.34
CA SER A 63 -18.67 56.82 106.56
C SER A 63 -17.78 56.28 107.69
N THR A 64 -16.73 55.53 107.37
CA THR A 64 -15.74 55.06 108.37
C THR A 64 -14.92 56.22 108.93
N ARG A 65 -14.55 57.18 108.08
CA ARG A 65 -13.82 58.38 108.50
C ARG A 65 -14.69 59.27 109.40
N ASP A 66 -15.96 59.43 109.06
CA ASP A 66 -16.89 60.27 109.81
C ASP A 66 -17.25 59.63 111.15
N PHE A 67 -17.43 58.31 111.20
CA PHE A 67 -17.57 57.54 112.43
C PHE A 67 -16.38 57.72 113.38
N LYS A 68 -15.14 57.75 112.86
CA LYS A 68 -13.94 57.99 113.69
C LYS A 68 -13.96 59.36 114.38
N LYS A 69 -14.49 60.39 113.70
CA LYS A 69 -14.56 61.79 114.15
C LYS A 69 -15.74 62.10 115.08
N ALA A 70 -16.78 61.26 115.08
CA ALA A 70 -17.98 61.45 115.89
C ALA A 70 -17.71 61.37 117.41
N SER A 71 -18.55 62.04 118.20
CA SER A 71 -18.52 62.00 119.67
C SER A 71 -18.94 60.63 120.23
N ALA A 72 -18.75 60.38 121.53
CA ALA A 72 -19.03 59.06 122.13
C ALA A 72 -20.51 58.64 122.04
N GLU A 73 -21.45 59.59 122.17
CA GLU A 73 -22.89 59.34 122.03
C GLU A 73 -23.29 59.13 120.56
N GLU A 74 -22.71 59.89 119.62
CA GLU A 74 -22.96 59.76 118.17
C GLU A 74 -22.34 58.49 117.56
N LYS A 75 -21.23 58.00 118.11
CA LYS A 75 -20.64 56.72 117.68
C LYS A 75 -21.60 55.57 117.91
N LEU A 76 -22.32 55.55 119.04
CA LEU A 76 -23.30 54.49 119.31
C LEU A 76 -24.45 54.51 118.29
N SER A 77 -24.87 55.68 117.80
CA SER A 77 -25.92 55.78 116.79
C SER A 77 -25.45 55.42 115.37
N LEU A 78 -24.22 55.79 114.99
CA LEU A 78 -23.65 55.53 113.66
C LEU A 78 -23.12 54.10 113.47
N PHE A 79 -22.75 53.40 114.56
CA PHE A 79 -22.13 52.08 114.51
C PHE A 79 -22.96 51.05 113.75
N ASN A 80 -24.27 50.97 114.06
CA ASN A 80 -25.17 50.02 113.42
C ASN A 80 -25.30 50.26 111.90
N SER A 81 -25.31 51.53 111.47
CA SER A 81 -25.36 51.90 110.06
C SER A 81 -24.06 51.54 109.33
N LEU A 82 -22.90 51.81 109.95
CA LEU A 82 -21.60 51.49 109.38
C LEU A 82 -21.37 49.98 109.26
N LEU A 83 -21.70 49.21 110.30
CA LEU A 83 -21.61 47.76 110.29
C LEU A 83 -22.48 47.15 109.19
N LYS A 84 -23.72 47.65 109.05
CA LYS A 84 -24.64 47.23 108.00
C LYS A 84 -24.09 47.56 106.60
N GLY A 85 -23.49 48.72 106.41
CA GLY A 85 -22.85 49.09 105.14
C GLY A 85 -21.67 48.16 104.76
N TYR A 86 -20.83 47.79 105.72
CA TYR A 86 -19.74 46.81 105.47
C TYR A 86 -20.29 45.43 105.13
N GLN A 87 -21.33 44.98 105.83
CA GLN A 87 -22.01 43.72 105.53
C GLN A 87 -22.61 43.73 104.11
N GLU A 88 -23.31 44.80 103.74
CA GLU A 88 -23.90 44.96 102.40
C GLU A 88 -22.84 44.94 101.29
N GLU A 89 -21.68 45.59 101.48
CA GLU A 89 -20.61 45.54 100.46
C GLU A 89 -19.95 44.16 100.38
N VAL A 90 -19.76 43.45 101.50
CA VAL A 90 -19.26 42.06 101.47
C VAL A 90 -20.23 41.15 100.73
N ASP A 91 -21.54 41.30 100.96
CA ASP A 91 -22.59 40.55 100.26
C ASP A 91 -22.60 40.90 98.76
N ASN A 92 -22.45 42.18 98.40
CA ASN A 92 -22.40 42.62 97.01
C ASN A 92 -21.14 42.13 96.27
N LEU A 93 -19.98 42.13 96.94
CA LEU A 93 -18.74 41.57 96.41
C LEU A 93 -18.90 40.06 96.15
N THR A 94 -19.53 39.34 97.08
CA THR A 94 -19.82 37.91 96.94
C THR A 94 -20.78 37.65 95.78
N LYS A 95 -21.84 38.45 95.63
CA LYS A 95 -22.77 38.36 94.48
C LYS A 95 -22.06 38.63 93.15
N ARG A 96 -21.19 39.64 93.09
CA ARG A 96 -20.41 39.95 91.89
C ARG A 96 -19.46 38.82 91.51
N ALA A 97 -18.73 38.26 92.50
CA ALA A 97 -17.84 37.13 92.28
C ALA A 97 -18.59 35.93 91.69
N LYS A 98 -19.71 35.54 92.33
CA LYS A 98 -20.57 34.47 91.84
C LYS A 98 -21.13 34.75 90.44
N PHE A 99 -21.50 36.00 90.14
CA PHE A 99 -21.98 36.36 88.81
C PHE A 99 -20.91 36.17 87.73
N GLY A 100 -19.68 36.67 87.98
CA GLY A 100 -18.56 36.51 87.06
C GLY A 100 -18.13 35.05 86.87
N GLU A 101 -18.08 34.28 87.95
CA GLU A 101 -17.78 32.84 87.92
C GLU A 101 -18.82 32.07 87.10
N ASN A 102 -20.12 32.33 87.33
CA ASN A 102 -21.19 31.68 86.57
C ASN A 102 -21.18 32.07 85.09
N ALA A 103 -20.92 33.34 84.77
CA ALA A 103 -20.80 33.81 83.38
C ALA A 103 -19.64 33.10 82.66
N PHE A 104 -18.48 33.02 83.31
CA PHE A 104 -17.31 32.31 82.78
C PHE A 104 -17.58 30.81 82.57
N LEU A 105 -18.10 30.12 83.59
CA LEU A 105 -18.34 28.67 83.52
C LEU A 105 -19.38 28.30 82.45
N ASN A 106 -20.40 29.13 82.25
CA ASN A 106 -21.42 28.93 81.22
C ASN A 106 -20.79 28.89 79.81
N ILE A 107 -19.85 29.79 79.51
CA ILE A 107 -19.14 29.81 78.22
C ILE A 107 -18.16 28.65 78.12
N TYR A 108 -17.38 28.43 79.18
CA TYR A 108 -16.36 27.40 79.21
C TYR A 108 -16.97 26.03 78.93
N GLN A 109 -18.10 25.69 79.55
CA GLN A 109 -18.77 24.41 79.33
C GLN A 109 -19.20 24.26 77.86
N LYS A 110 -19.83 25.27 77.27
CA LYS A 110 -20.29 25.20 75.87
C LYS A 110 -19.15 25.10 74.87
N LEU A 111 -18.05 25.81 75.11
CA LEU A 111 -16.86 25.73 74.25
C LEU A 111 -16.09 24.43 74.44
N TYR A 112 -16.10 23.86 75.65
CA TYR A 112 -15.49 22.57 75.94
C TYR A 112 -16.21 21.41 75.25
N GLU A 113 -17.54 21.50 75.15
CA GLU A 113 -18.37 20.52 74.43
C GLU A 113 -18.34 20.71 72.90
N ALA A 114 -17.73 21.78 72.40
CA ALA A 114 -17.67 22.05 70.97
C ALA A 114 -16.78 21.04 70.23
N PRO A 115 -17.28 20.38 69.16
CA PRO A 115 -16.46 19.50 68.34
C PRO A 115 -15.40 20.30 67.60
N ASP A 116 -14.21 19.71 67.47
CA ASP A 116 -13.12 20.28 66.68
C ASP A 116 -13.55 20.46 65.21
N PRO A 117 -13.50 21.69 64.65
CA PRO A 117 -13.85 21.93 63.26
C PRO A 117 -12.78 21.45 62.25
N TYR A 118 -11.53 21.22 62.67
CA TYR A 118 -10.44 20.89 61.76
C TYR A 118 -10.69 19.60 60.94
N PRO A 119 -11.13 18.47 61.53
CA PRO A 119 -11.42 17.26 60.76
C PRO A 119 -12.52 17.44 59.70
N ALA A 120 -13.50 18.31 59.96
CA ALA A 120 -14.53 18.64 58.96
C ALA A 120 -13.94 19.43 57.80
N LEU A 121 -13.13 20.44 58.08
CA LEU A 121 -12.49 21.27 57.05
C LEU A 121 -11.47 20.49 56.22
N ALA A 122 -10.69 19.61 56.86
CA ALA A 122 -9.77 18.71 56.16
C ALA A 122 -10.53 17.76 55.22
N SER A 123 -11.63 17.16 55.68
CA SER A 123 -12.47 16.29 54.84
C SER A 123 -13.08 17.03 53.66
N ILE A 124 -13.49 18.30 53.82
CA ILE A 124 -14.00 19.12 52.71
C ILE A 124 -12.88 19.42 51.72
N ALA A 125 -11.70 19.82 52.18
CA ALA A 125 -10.56 20.09 51.31
C ALA A 125 -10.14 18.86 50.49
N GLU A 126 -10.13 17.67 51.11
CA GLU A 126 -9.88 16.41 50.41
C GLU A 126 -10.96 16.09 49.37
N GLN A 127 -12.23 16.33 49.70
CA GLN A 127 -13.35 16.16 48.76
C GLN A 127 -13.26 17.13 47.57
N ASP A 128 -12.91 18.40 47.81
CA ASP A 128 -12.75 19.41 46.76
C ASP A 128 -11.61 19.06 45.80
N LEU A 129 -10.48 18.58 46.33
CA LEU A 129 -9.39 18.04 45.50
C LEU A 129 -9.88 16.86 44.66
N LYS A 130 -10.62 15.94 45.27
CA LYS A 130 -11.11 14.77 44.55
C LYS A 130 -12.11 15.12 43.46
N ILE A 131 -12.99 16.09 43.71
CA ILE A 131 -13.92 16.62 42.73
C ILE A 131 -13.15 17.25 41.56
N SER A 132 -12.12 18.05 41.83
CA SER A 132 -11.29 18.68 40.80
C SER A 132 -10.59 17.65 39.90
N GLU A 133 -10.03 16.59 40.49
CA GLU A 133 -9.43 15.47 39.74
C GLU A 133 -10.46 14.79 38.83
N LEU A 134 -11.62 14.43 39.38
CA LEU A 134 -12.68 13.76 38.64
C LEU A 134 -13.24 14.64 37.51
N GLU A 135 -13.36 15.95 37.72
CA GLU A 135 -13.76 16.88 36.67
C GLU A 135 -12.73 16.95 35.53
N SER A 136 -11.44 16.96 35.86
CA SER A 136 -10.35 16.94 34.87
C SER A 136 -10.36 15.65 34.05
N GLU A 137 -10.50 14.50 34.71
CA GLU A 137 -10.60 13.20 34.06
C GLU A 137 -11.85 13.11 33.17
N ASN A 138 -12.99 13.61 33.63
CA ASN A 138 -14.22 13.66 32.85
C ASN A 138 -14.08 14.53 31.59
N ARG A 139 -13.38 15.66 31.70
CA ARG A 139 -13.05 16.51 30.53
C ARG A 139 -12.16 15.77 29.54
N LYS A 140 -11.12 15.07 29.99
CA LYS A 140 -10.24 14.25 29.14
C LYS A 140 -11.02 13.16 28.41
N MET A 141 -11.82 12.37 29.14
CA MET A 141 -12.65 11.33 28.55
C MET A 141 -13.64 11.87 27.50
N LYS A 142 -14.21 13.06 27.71
CA LYS A 142 -15.08 13.70 26.72
C LYS A 142 -14.36 14.09 25.44
N VAL A 143 -13.11 14.56 25.53
CA VAL A 143 -12.28 14.88 24.36
C VAL A 143 -11.94 13.61 23.60
N GLU A 144 -11.46 12.57 24.28
CA GLU A 144 -11.14 11.27 23.67
C GLU A 144 -12.36 10.65 22.97
N LEU A 145 -13.55 10.72 23.60
CA LEU A 145 -14.79 10.24 22.98
C LEU A 145 -15.15 11.01 21.72
N GLU A 146 -14.90 12.32 21.67
CA GLU A 146 -15.19 13.11 20.48
C GLU A 146 -14.17 12.82 19.37
N GLU A 147 -12.89 12.65 19.70
CA GLU A 147 -11.85 12.19 18.77
C GLU A 147 -12.22 10.85 18.14
N PHE A 148 -12.58 9.84 18.94
CA PHE A 148 -13.05 8.54 18.44
C PHE A 148 -14.31 8.65 17.57
N ARG A 149 -15.23 9.56 17.89
CA ARG A 149 -16.41 9.80 17.03
C ARG A 149 -16.02 10.39 15.67
N THR A 150 -15.10 11.35 15.66
CA THR A 150 -14.61 11.93 14.39
C THR A 150 -13.87 10.90 13.54
N GLU A 151 -13.04 10.06 14.17
CA GLU A 151 -12.32 8.98 13.49
C GLU A 151 -13.29 7.93 12.93
N ALA A 152 -14.31 7.52 13.70
CA ALA A 152 -15.34 6.60 13.24
C ALA A 152 -16.13 7.17 12.04
N MET A 153 -16.41 8.48 12.03
CA MET A 153 -17.04 9.15 10.89
C MET A 153 -16.13 9.14 9.66
N HIS A 154 -14.84 9.41 9.84
CA HIS A 154 -13.85 9.37 8.77
C HIS A 154 -13.69 7.94 8.19
N LEU A 155 -13.60 6.91 9.03
CA LEU A 155 -13.55 5.51 8.62
C LEU A 155 -14.81 5.11 7.82
N LYS A 156 -15.99 5.54 8.26
CA LYS A 156 -17.24 5.30 7.52
C LYS A 156 -17.23 5.94 6.13
N ASN A 157 -16.68 7.14 6.01
CA ASN A 157 -16.53 7.83 4.72
C ASN A 157 -15.51 7.11 3.81
N GLN A 158 -14.38 6.66 4.36
CA GLN A 158 -13.41 5.86 3.63
C GLN A 158 -14.01 4.55 3.13
N GLN A 159 -14.78 3.86 3.96
CA GLN A 159 -15.46 2.61 3.58
C GLN A 159 -16.48 2.83 2.45
N ALA A 160 -17.17 3.98 2.42
CA ALA A 160 -18.03 4.33 1.30
C ALA A 160 -17.24 4.54 0.00
N THR A 161 -16.04 5.13 0.06
CA THR A 161 -15.17 5.32 -1.10
C THR A 161 -14.64 3.97 -1.61
N ILE A 162 -14.19 3.09 -0.72
CA ILE A 162 -13.70 1.75 -1.07
C ILE A 162 -14.79 0.98 -1.83
N ARG A 163 -16.03 0.94 -1.31
CA ARG A 163 -17.15 0.27 -2.00
C ARG A 163 -17.41 0.81 -3.41
N ARG A 164 -17.28 2.13 -3.62
CA ARG A 164 -17.44 2.71 -4.98
C ARG A 164 -16.30 2.31 -5.91
N LEU A 165 -15.08 2.21 -5.40
CA LEU A 165 -13.92 1.77 -6.18
C LEU A 165 -14.01 0.29 -6.53
N GLU A 166 -14.39 -0.57 -5.57
CA GLU A 166 -14.62 -2.00 -5.80
C GLU A 166 -15.70 -2.24 -6.87
N GLU A 167 -16.82 -1.53 -6.78
CA GLU A 167 -17.90 -1.62 -7.78
C GLU A 167 -17.42 -1.17 -9.17
N ARG A 168 -16.63 -0.09 -9.25
CA ARG A 168 -16.05 0.37 -10.52
C ARG A 168 -15.07 -0.64 -11.11
N THR A 169 -14.24 -1.27 -10.29
CA THR A 169 -13.31 -2.33 -10.73
C THR A 169 -14.10 -3.52 -11.27
N ARG A 170 -15.12 -3.97 -10.55
CA ARG A 170 -15.99 -5.07 -10.98
C ARG A 170 -16.68 -4.78 -12.31
N GLN A 171 -17.16 -3.56 -12.51
CA GLN A 171 -17.77 -3.13 -13.77
C GLN A 171 -16.76 -3.13 -14.93
N LEU A 172 -15.53 -2.67 -14.69
CA LEU A 172 -14.47 -2.70 -15.71
C LEU A 172 -14.05 -4.13 -16.06
N GLU A 173 -13.95 -5.02 -15.07
CA GLU A 173 -13.68 -6.44 -15.27
C GLU A 173 -14.77 -7.10 -16.11
N GLN A 174 -16.05 -6.86 -15.79
CA GLN A 174 -17.17 -7.38 -16.56
C GLN A 174 -17.16 -6.85 -18.01
N GLN A 175 -16.92 -5.55 -18.21
CA GLN A 175 -16.81 -4.97 -19.56
C GLN A 175 -15.66 -5.56 -20.37
N MET A 176 -14.51 -5.84 -19.74
CA MET A 176 -13.40 -6.51 -20.42
C MET A 176 -13.76 -7.95 -20.76
N GLU A 177 -14.41 -8.69 -19.86
CA GLU A 177 -14.80 -10.06 -20.14
C GLU A 177 -15.83 -10.16 -21.27
N GLU A 178 -16.79 -9.24 -21.33
CA GLU A 178 -17.76 -9.12 -22.44
C GLU A 178 -17.04 -8.82 -23.76
N LYS A 179 -16.11 -7.86 -23.78
CA LYS A 179 -15.30 -7.56 -24.99
C LYS A 179 -14.45 -8.74 -25.43
N VAL A 180 -13.85 -9.47 -24.50
CA VAL A 180 -13.07 -10.68 -24.82
C VAL A 180 -13.97 -11.75 -25.40
N LYS A 181 -15.15 -11.99 -24.82
CA LYS A 181 -16.15 -12.93 -25.37
C LYS A 181 -16.55 -12.55 -26.79
N GLU A 182 -16.86 -11.27 -27.04
CA GLU A 182 -17.21 -10.78 -28.37
C GLU A 182 -16.08 -10.99 -29.39
N ILE A 183 -14.84 -10.64 -29.05
CA ILE A 183 -13.67 -10.84 -29.93
C ILE A 183 -13.46 -12.32 -30.24
N VAL A 184 -13.58 -13.19 -29.22
CA VAL A 184 -13.43 -14.64 -29.40
C VAL A 184 -14.52 -15.17 -30.32
N GLU A 185 -15.77 -14.78 -30.14
CA GLU A 185 -16.87 -15.19 -31.02
C GLU A 185 -16.66 -14.73 -32.47
N ILE A 186 -16.26 -13.47 -32.68
CA ILE A 186 -15.96 -12.94 -34.02
C ILE A 186 -14.85 -13.78 -34.67
N LYS A 187 -13.78 -14.07 -33.93
CA LYS A 187 -12.64 -14.84 -34.44
C LYS A 187 -13.00 -16.30 -34.72
N GLN A 188 -13.83 -16.92 -33.89
CA GLN A 188 -14.36 -18.26 -34.14
C GLN A 188 -15.22 -18.30 -35.41
N ARG A 189 -16.11 -17.33 -35.61
CA ARG A 189 -16.91 -17.22 -36.84
C ARG A 189 -16.02 -17.01 -38.07
N SER A 190 -15.07 -16.09 -38.01
CA SER A 190 -14.12 -15.85 -39.11
C SER A 190 -13.31 -17.08 -39.47
N LEU A 191 -12.82 -17.83 -38.47
CA LEU A 191 -12.06 -19.06 -38.70
C LEU A 191 -12.95 -20.17 -39.29
N ALA A 192 -14.21 -20.28 -38.84
CA ALA A 192 -15.16 -21.21 -39.42
C ALA A 192 -15.47 -20.89 -40.88
N GLU A 193 -15.66 -19.61 -41.22
CA GLU A 193 -15.86 -19.15 -42.60
C GLU A 193 -14.64 -19.42 -43.49
N GLU A 194 -13.42 -19.19 -43.00
CA GLU A 194 -12.18 -19.48 -43.74
C GLU A 194 -12.01 -21.00 -43.96
N ASN A 195 -12.24 -21.80 -42.93
CA ASN A 195 -12.22 -23.26 -43.03
C ASN A 195 -13.28 -23.79 -44.01
N GLN A 196 -14.47 -23.19 -44.04
CA GLN A 196 -15.49 -23.56 -45.00
C GLN A 196 -15.06 -23.23 -46.44
N LYS A 197 -14.55 -22.02 -46.68
CA LYS A 197 -14.06 -21.61 -48.02
C LYS A 197 -12.92 -22.49 -48.50
N THR A 198 -11.95 -22.81 -47.63
CA THR A 198 -10.84 -23.69 -47.99
C THR A 198 -11.32 -25.11 -48.31
N LEU A 199 -12.30 -25.63 -47.56
CA LEU A 199 -12.91 -26.93 -47.84
C LEU A 199 -13.65 -26.93 -49.19
N GLU A 200 -14.39 -25.88 -49.51
CA GLU A 200 -15.07 -25.72 -50.81
C GLU A 200 -14.06 -25.71 -51.97
N VAL A 201 -12.98 -24.93 -51.86
CA VAL A 201 -11.91 -24.90 -52.88
C VAL A 201 -11.23 -26.26 -53.05
N LEU A 202 -10.95 -26.97 -51.95
CA LEU A 202 -10.37 -28.31 -52.00
C LEU A 202 -11.32 -29.30 -52.67
N LYS A 203 -12.62 -29.20 -52.40
CA LYS A 203 -13.65 -30.05 -53.00
C LYS A 203 -13.79 -29.80 -54.51
N ASP A 204 -13.80 -28.54 -54.94
CA ASP A 204 -13.85 -28.17 -56.36
C ASP A 204 -12.60 -28.66 -57.11
N ARG A 205 -11.43 -28.53 -56.47
CA ARG A 205 -10.17 -29.06 -57.01
C ARG A 205 -10.20 -30.58 -57.11
N GLU A 206 -10.69 -31.28 -56.08
CA GLU A 206 -10.83 -32.73 -56.09
C GLU A 206 -11.75 -33.17 -57.24
N GLN A 207 -12.89 -32.50 -57.41
CA GLN A 207 -13.83 -32.80 -58.49
C GLN A 207 -13.19 -32.58 -59.88
N SER A 208 -12.45 -31.48 -60.08
CA SER A 208 -11.72 -31.23 -61.33
C SER A 208 -10.68 -32.32 -61.62
N LEU A 209 -9.92 -32.75 -60.60
CA LEU A 209 -8.95 -33.83 -60.74
C LEU A 209 -9.63 -35.17 -61.05
N GLN A 210 -10.78 -35.45 -60.45
CA GLN A 210 -11.57 -36.65 -60.75
C GLN A 210 -12.08 -36.63 -62.19
N ASP A 211 -12.52 -35.48 -62.70
CA ASP A 211 -12.96 -35.31 -64.09
C ASP A 211 -11.80 -35.49 -65.08
N GLN A 212 -10.63 -34.90 -64.81
CA GLN A 212 -9.41 -35.10 -65.61
C GLN A 212 -8.98 -36.57 -65.62
N LEU A 213 -9.02 -37.24 -64.46
CA LEU A 213 -8.72 -38.66 -64.35
C LEU A 213 -9.70 -39.51 -65.18
N ARG A 214 -10.99 -39.18 -65.14
CA ARG A 214 -12.02 -39.86 -65.94
C ARG A 214 -11.75 -39.67 -67.44
N GLN A 215 -11.46 -38.44 -67.87
CA GLN A 215 -11.15 -38.14 -69.26
C GLN A 215 -9.88 -38.85 -69.75
N ALA A 216 -8.83 -38.88 -68.93
CA ALA A 216 -7.60 -39.60 -69.26
C ALA A 216 -7.84 -41.11 -69.38
N LYS A 217 -8.62 -41.70 -68.45
CA LYS A 217 -9.00 -43.13 -68.52
C LYS A 217 -9.84 -43.44 -69.76
N GLU A 218 -10.77 -42.58 -70.14
CA GLU A 218 -11.58 -42.73 -71.35
C GLU A 218 -10.72 -42.62 -72.61
N SER A 219 -9.80 -41.66 -72.66
CA SER A 219 -8.83 -41.51 -73.76
C SER A 219 -7.96 -42.76 -73.91
N VAL A 220 -7.43 -43.29 -72.80
CA VAL A 220 -6.66 -44.55 -72.80
C VAL A 220 -7.51 -45.72 -73.30
N SER A 221 -8.75 -45.85 -72.83
CA SER A 221 -9.70 -46.88 -73.29
C SER A 221 -9.97 -46.77 -74.80
N ASN A 222 -10.17 -45.55 -75.32
CA ASN A 222 -10.37 -45.31 -76.74
C ASN A 222 -9.12 -45.62 -77.56
N MET A 223 -7.93 -45.24 -77.08
CA MET A 223 -6.66 -45.59 -77.72
C MET A 223 -6.42 -47.10 -77.74
N GLN A 224 -6.76 -47.81 -76.66
CA GLN A 224 -6.70 -49.27 -76.62
C GLN A 224 -7.63 -49.90 -77.66
N LYS A 225 -8.90 -49.45 -77.75
CA LYS A 225 -9.84 -49.93 -78.77
C LYS A 225 -9.35 -49.64 -80.20
N LEU A 226 -8.83 -48.44 -80.46
CA LEU A 226 -8.26 -48.09 -81.76
C LEU A 226 -7.05 -48.94 -82.09
N HIS A 227 -6.20 -49.22 -81.09
CA HIS A 227 -5.04 -50.09 -81.24
C HIS A 227 -5.46 -51.54 -81.56
N GLU A 228 -6.45 -52.09 -80.84
CA GLU A 228 -7.02 -53.41 -81.11
C GLU A 228 -7.61 -53.50 -82.52
N LEU A 229 -8.35 -52.48 -82.96
CA LEU A 229 -8.90 -52.39 -84.32
C LEU A 229 -7.80 -52.29 -85.40
N ALA A 230 -6.79 -51.47 -85.18
CA ALA A 230 -5.66 -51.37 -86.11
C ALA A 230 -4.87 -52.69 -86.18
N GLN A 231 -4.69 -53.35 -85.04
CA GLN A 231 -4.03 -54.64 -84.96
C GLN A 231 -4.83 -55.73 -85.69
N SER A 232 -6.16 -55.77 -85.53
CA SER A 232 -7.02 -56.71 -86.25
C SER A 232 -6.97 -56.48 -87.76
N GLN A 233 -7.02 -55.23 -88.21
CA GLN A 233 -6.87 -54.87 -89.63
C GLN A 233 -5.51 -55.29 -90.20
N LEU A 234 -4.42 -55.10 -89.45
CA LEU A 234 -3.09 -55.57 -89.86
C LEU A 234 -3.04 -57.10 -89.97
N PHE A 235 -3.70 -57.83 -89.07
CA PHE A 235 -3.81 -59.29 -89.17
C PHE A 235 -4.63 -59.71 -90.40
N GLU A 236 -5.74 -59.04 -90.70
CA GLU A 236 -6.55 -59.30 -91.90
C GLU A 236 -5.78 -59.04 -93.19
N LEU A 237 -5.11 -57.88 -93.30
CA LEU A 237 -4.26 -57.55 -94.46
C LEU A 237 -3.10 -58.53 -94.63
N ARG A 238 -2.49 -58.96 -93.52
CA ARG A 238 -1.45 -59.99 -93.55
C ARG A 238 -2.00 -61.33 -94.04
N ALA A 239 -3.18 -61.74 -93.55
CA ALA A 239 -3.83 -62.96 -93.99
C ALA A 239 -4.19 -62.91 -95.49
N GLN A 240 -4.75 -61.79 -95.96
CA GLN A 240 -5.04 -61.56 -97.38
C GLN A 240 -3.76 -61.57 -98.23
N SER A 241 -2.70 -60.89 -97.78
CA SER A 241 -1.41 -60.90 -98.50
C SER A 241 -0.79 -62.30 -98.55
N GLU A 242 -0.89 -63.09 -97.47
CA GLU A 242 -0.43 -64.47 -97.44
C GLU A 242 -1.28 -65.37 -98.36
N GLU A 243 -2.59 -65.15 -98.43
CA GLU A 243 -3.52 -65.82 -99.36
C GLU A 243 -3.20 -65.46 -100.82
N ASP A 244 -3.07 -64.17 -101.14
CA ASP A 244 -2.69 -63.67 -102.47
C ASP A 244 -1.32 -64.20 -102.89
N ARG A 245 -0.35 -64.21 -101.97
CA ARG A 245 0.98 -64.78 -102.22
C ARG A 245 0.89 -66.28 -102.50
N ALA A 246 0.05 -67.02 -101.77
CA ALA A 246 -0.18 -68.44 -102.02
C ALA A 246 -0.87 -68.69 -103.37
N ALA A 247 -1.88 -67.88 -103.72
CA ALA A 247 -2.57 -67.92 -105.01
C ALA A 247 -1.63 -67.56 -106.18
N LYS A 248 -0.77 -66.55 -106.01
CA LYS A 248 0.25 -66.20 -106.99
C LYS A 248 1.31 -67.29 -107.11
N GLN A 249 1.71 -67.92 -106.01
CA GLN A 249 2.64 -69.05 -106.06
C GLN A 249 2.02 -70.24 -106.80
N SER A 250 0.73 -70.54 -106.60
CA SER A 250 0.07 -71.61 -107.36
C SER A 250 -0.09 -71.26 -108.84
N GLU A 251 -0.36 -70.00 -109.18
CA GLU A 251 -0.36 -69.50 -110.56
C GLU A 251 1.04 -69.63 -111.19
N VAL A 252 2.10 -69.23 -110.49
CA VAL A 252 3.50 -69.41 -110.94
C VAL A 252 3.83 -70.87 -111.14
N ASN A 253 3.41 -71.77 -110.24
CA ASN A 253 3.63 -73.20 -110.41
C ASN A 253 2.89 -73.74 -111.66
N LEU A 254 1.64 -73.32 -111.89
CA LEU A 254 0.89 -73.67 -113.12
C LEU A 254 1.58 -73.14 -114.38
N LEU A 255 2.07 -71.91 -114.36
CA LEU A 255 2.83 -71.32 -115.45
C LEU A 255 4.18 -72.02 -115.63
N MET A 256 4.84 -72.44 -114.56
CA MET A 256 6.05 -73.28 -114.63
C MET A 256 5.73 -74.62 -115.28
N ASP A 257 4.65 -75.31 -114.89
CA ASP A 257 4.20 -76.55 -115.52
C ASP A 257 3.85 -76.36 -117.01
N GLU A 258 3.28 -75.21 -117.36
CA GLU A 258 2.98 -74.86 -118.75
C GLU A 258 4.24 -74.51 -119.54
N VAL A 259 5.21 -73.81 -118.93
CA VAL A 259 6.54 -73.54 -119.48
C VAL A 259 7.31 -74.85 -119.65
N GLU A 260 7.28 -75.77 -118.70
CA GLU A 260 7.91 -77.10 -118.82
C GLU A 260 7.27 -77.91 -119.94
N ARG A 261 5.94 -77.89 -120.08
CA ARG A 261 5.23 -78.49 -121.22
C ARG A 261 5.62 -77.82 -122.54
N ALA A 262 5.68 -76.49 -122.57
CA ALA A 262 6.08 -75.72 -123.75
C ALA A 262 7.56 -75.95 -124.09
N GLN A 263 8.45 -76.05 -123.11
CA GLN A 263 9.87 -76.39 -123.28
C GLN A 263 10.03 -77.82 -123.77
N THR A 264 9.26 -78.78 -123.26
CA THR A 264 9.23 -80.15 -123.78
C THR A 264 8.80 -80.16 -125.24
N ARG A 265 7.78 -79.37 -125.59
CA ARG A 265 7.33 -79.15 -126.97
C ARG A 265 8.35 -78.39 -127.81
N LEU A 266 9.09 -77.46 -127.22
CA LEU A 266 10.14 -76.71 -127.88
C LEU A 266 11.36 -77.60 -128.13
N PHE A 267 11.73 -78.49 -127.21
CA PHE A 267 12.76 -79.52 -127.44
C PHE A 267 12.34 -80.49 -128.55
N SER A 268 11.06 -80.88 -128.62
CA SER A 268 10.58 -81.68 -129.76
C SER A 268 10.64 -80.89 -131.07
N LEU A 269 10.21 -79.62 -131.05
CA LEU A 269 10.29 -78.72 -132.21
C LEU A 269 11.73 -78.35 -132.56
N GLU A 270 12.67 -78.31 -131.62
CA GLU A 270 14.10 -78.05 -131.84
C GLU A 270 14.80 -79.27 -132.39
N ARG A 271 14.35 -80.47 -132.01
CA ARG A 271 14.75 -81.71 -132.68
C ARG A 271 14.25 -81.73 -134.13
N GLU A 272 13.01 -81.29 -134.37
CA GLU A 272 12.46 -81.09 -135.72
C GLU A 272 13.16 -79.93 -136.46
N LYS A 273 13.54 -78.85 -135.76
CA LYS A 273 14.34 -77.74 -136.29
C LYS A 273 15.78 -78.14 -136.54
N GLY A 274 16.34 -79.13 -135.85
CA GLY A 274 17.63 -79.74 -136.17
C GLY A 274 17.58 -80.44 -137.52
N VAL A 275 16.44 -81.05 -137.84
CA VAL A 275 16.14 -81.67 -139.15
C VAL A 275 15.82 -80.62 -140.22
N LEU A 276 15.19 -79.50 -139.85
CA LEU A 276 14.87 -78.39 -140.77
C LEU A 276 16.00 -77.36 -140.92
N ARG A 277 16.99 -77.29 -140.02
CA ARG A 277 18.22 -76.48 -140.13
C ARG A 277 19.25 -77.08 -141.09
N SER A 278 19.18 -78.39 -141.38
CA SER A 278 19.82 -78.96 -142.58
C SER A 278 19.12 -78.60 -143.90
N GLN A 279 17.95 -77.93 -143.83
CA GLN A 279 17.14 -77.53 -145.00
C GLN A 279 16.98 -76.02 -145.16
N LEU A 280 17.58 -75.19 -144.31
CA LEU A 280 17.42 -73.74 -144.35
C LEU A 280 18.73 -73.01 -144.01
N GLN A 281 19.80 -73.43 -144.70
CA GLN A 281 20.95 -72.59 -145.00
C GLN A 281 20.62 -71.72 -146.22
N SER A 282 19.75 -70.72 -146.04
CA SER A 282 19.59 -69.58 -146.97
C SER A 282 18.86 -68.40 -146.32
N VAL A 283 19.62 -67.33 -146.03
CA VAL A 283 19.24 -65.89 -145.85
C VAL A 283 18.57 -65.53 -144.50
N HIS A 284 19.25 -64.98 -143.46
CA HIS A 284 19.98 -63.68 -143.24
C HIS A 284 19.04 -62.50 -142.85
N GLU A 285 18.99 -62.11 -141.56
CA GLU A 285 19.51 -60.85 -140.91
C GLU A 285 18.57 -59.64 -141.04
N GLU A 286 18.50 -58.57 -140.23
CA GLU A 286 18.93 -58.08 -138.89
C GLU A 286 18.18 -56.69 -138.75
N SER A 287 17.72 -56.16 -137.60
CA SER A 287 18.39 -55.10 -136.81
C SER A 287 17.42 -53.97 -136.32
N GLU A 288 17.51 -53.65 -135.02
CA GLU A 288 17.41 -52.38 -134.26
C GLU A 288 16.34 -51.25 -134.42
N ASN A 289 15.81 -50.71 -133.29
CA ASN A 289 16.31 -49.52 -132.53
C ASN A 289 15.26 -48.52 -131.92
N LYS A 290 15.71 -47.81 -130.84
CA LYS A 290 15.38 -46.42 -130.34
C LYS A 290 14.23 -46.18 -129.32
N ARG A 291 14.54 -45.72 -128.07
CA ARG A 291 14.70 -44.31 -127.51
C ARG A 291 13.34 -43.67 -127.10
N SER A 292 13.11 -42.81 -126.09
CA SER A 292 13.91 -41.87 -125.26
C SER A 292 12.97 -41.00 -124.35
N ASN A 293 13.51 -40.48 -123.22
CA ASN A 293 13.17 -39.26 -122.41
C ASN A 293 11.80 -39.17 -121.69
N ASN A 294 11.68 -38.88 -120.38
CA ASN A 294 12.35 -37.96 -119.42
C ASN A 294 12.14 -36.46 -119.71
N VAL A 295 10.98 -35.93 -119.29
CA VAL A 295 10.74 -34.51 -118.95
C VAL A 295 9.58 -34.47 -117.93
N ASP A 296 9.87 -34.43 -116.63
CA ASP A 296 8.86 -34.02 -115.61
C ASP A 296 9.46 -33.62 -114.24
N SER A 297 10.75 -33.27 -114.19
CA SER A 297 11.47 -32.99 -112.94
C SER A 297 11.45 -31.52 -112.51
N ASN A 298 10.95 -30.59 -113.33
CA ASN A 298 11.00 -29.15 -113.02
C ASN A 298 9.73 -28.64 -112.28
N THR A 299 8.57 -29.21 -112.61
CA THR A 299 7.26 -28.90 -112.02
C THR A 299 7.07 -29.46 -110.61
N ILE A 300 7.74 -30.57 -110.28
CA ILE A 300 7.73 -31.18 -108.95
C ILE A 300 8.58 -30.36 -107.96
N LEU A 301 9.66 -29.73 -108.44
CA LEU A 301 10.56 -28.92 -107.61
C LEU A 301 9.94 -27.57 -107.22
N GLU A 302 9.20 -26.91 -108.12
CA GLU A 302 8.49 -25.66 -107.79
C GLU A 302 7.36 -25.86 -106.77
N ASN A 303 6.60 -26.95 -106.89
CA ASN A 303 5.56 -27.29 -105.91
C ASN A 303 6.16 -27.72 -104.56
N SER A 304 7.33 -28.36 -104.56
CA SER A 304 8.03 -28.68 -103.32
C SER A 304 8.64 -27.43 -102.65
N LEU A 305 9.03 -26.42 -103.42
CA LEU A 305 9.62 -25.18 -102.89
C LEU A 305 8.55 -24.34 -102.19
N SER A 306 7.39 -24.15 -102.82
CA SER A 306 6.28 -23.37 -102.22
C SER A 306 5.70 -24.03 -100.96
N ALA A 307 5.65 -25.36 -100.92
CA ALA A 307 5.28 -26.10 -99.70
C ALA A 307 6.30 -25.88 -98.57
N LYS A 308 7.60 -25.85 -98.89
CA LYS A 308 8.65 -25.57 -97.90
C LYS A 308 8.61 -24.13 -97.40
N GLU A 309 8.37 -23.15 -98.28
CA GLU A 309 8.23 -21.74 -97.89
C GLU A 309 7.03 -21.52 -96.95
N LYS A 310 5.91 -22.20 -97.21
CA LYS A 310 4.74 -22.15 -96.31
C LYS A 310 5.06 -22.74 -94.94
N ILE A 311 5.70 -23.91 -94.87
CA ILE A 311 6.12 -24.53 -93.60
C ILE A 311 7.12 -23.63 -92.84
N ILE A 312 8.05 -22.99 -93.54
CA ILE A 312 8.99 -22.04 -92.92
C ILE A 312 8.23 -20.84 -92.31
N SER A 313 7.20 -20.33 -92.99
CA SER A 313 6.39 -19.23 -92.45
C SER A 313 5.58 -19.63 -91.22
N GLU A 314 5.00 -20.85 -91.21
CA GLU A 314 4.26 -21.40 -90.08
C GLU A 314 5.19 -21.64 -88.87
N LEU A 315 6.36 -22.25 -89.09
CA LEU A 315 7.38 -22.42 -88.06
C LEU A 315 7.89 -21.09 -87.51
N ASN A 316 8.09 -20.07 -88.34
CA ASN A 316 8.50 -18.74 -87.87
C ASN A 316 7.42 -18.06 -87.01
N MET A 317 6.14 -18.25 -87.35
CA MET A 317 5.04 -17.77 -86.51
C MET A 317 4.97 -18.50 -85.18
N GLU A 318 5.15 -19.83 -85.18
CA GLU A 318 5.21 -20.62 -83.94
C GLU A 318 6.40 -20.22 -83.07
N LEU A 319 7.58 -20.04 -83.67
CA LEU A 319 8.79 -19.60 -82.97
C LEU A 319 8.59 -18.23 -82.34
N HIS A 320 8.01 -17.28 -83.09
CA HIS A 320 7.69 -15.96 -82.57
C HIS A 320 6.65 -16.00 -81.42
N ASN A 321 5.66 -16.87 -81.52
CA ASN A 321 4.65 -17.03 -80.46
C ASN A 321 5.26 -17.66 -79.19
N ILE A 322 6.15 -18.64 -79.34
CA ILE A 322 6.91 -19.24 -78.23
C ILE A 322 7.86 -18.22 -77.60
N GLU A 323 8.57 -17.42 -78.39
CA GLU A 323 9.43 -16.34 -77.88
C GLU A 323 8.62 -15.30 -77.10
N THR A 324 7.44 -14.94 -77.59
CA THR A 324 6.56 -13.97 -76.93
C THR A 324 6.02 -14.51 -75.61
N THR A 325 5.53 -15.74 -75.60
CA THR A 325 5.02 -16.40 -74.37
C THR A 325 6.13 -16.57 -73.34
N LEU A 326 7.32 -17.02 -73.75
CA LEU A 326 8.49 -17.15 -72.88
C LEU A 326 8.97 -15.79 -72.34
N SER A 327 8.87 -14.71 -73.13
CA SER A 327 9.16 -13.36 -72.66
C SER A 327 8.16 -12.90 -71.60
N ASN A 328 6.86 -13.16 -71.79
CA ASN A 328 5.83 -12.81 -70.81
C ASN A 328 5.99 -13.60 -69.50
N GLU A 329 6.25 -14.90 -69.57
CA GLU A 329 6.51 -15.74 -68.38
C GLU A 329 7.76 -15.25 -67.63
N ARG A 330 8.82 -14.86 -68.35
CA ARG A 330 10.01 -14.25 -67.73
C ARG A 330 9.68 -12.95 -67.00
N GLU A 331 8.86 -12.09 -67.60
CA GLU A 331 8.43 -10.84 -66.97
C GLU A 331 7.57 -11.09 -65.72
N GLU A 332 6.63 -12.04 -65.78
CA GLU A 332 5.83 -12.46 -64.63
C GLU A 332 6.70 -13.01 -63.49
N HIS A 333 7.67 -13.88 -63.79
CA HIS A 333 8.61 -14.39 -62.78
C HIS A 333 9.48 -13.29 -62.19
N VAL A 334 9.97 -12.35 -62.99
CA VAL A 334 10.73 -11.19 -62.49
C VAL A 334 9.87 -10.34 -61.56
N ASN A 335 8.60 -10.13 -61.89
CA ASN A 335 7.66 -9.38 -61.05
C ASN A 335 7.35 -10.13 -59.74
N GLU A 336 7.21 -11.46 -59.78
CA GLU A 336 7.00 -12.26 -58.59
C GLU A 336 8.24 -12.28 -57.68
N ILE A 337 9.44 -12.40 -58.25
CA ILE A 337 10.70 -12.28 -57.51
C ILE A 337 10.79 -10.90 -56.82
N LYS A 338 10.40 -9.82 -57.51
CA LYS A 338 10.37 -8.48 -56.90
C LYS A 338 9.40 -8.40 -55.72
N LYS A 339 8.20 -8.96 -55.84
CA LYS A 339 7.21 -9.01 -54.75
C LYS A 339 7.71 -9.82 -53.56
N LEU A 340 8.25 -11.01 -53.80
CA LEU A 340 8.81 -11.87 -52.76
C LEU A 340 10.00 -11.20 -52.05
N ASN A 341 10.88 -10.52 -52.79
CA ASN A 341 11.98 -9.75 -52.18
C ASN A 341 11.47 -8.58 -51.32
N SER A 342 10.43 -7.86 -51.76
CA SER A 342 9.80 -6.81 -50.94
C SER A 342 9.24 -7.38 -49.63
N LEU A 343 8.50 -8.49 -49.72
CA LEU A 343 7.93 -9.15 -48.55
C LEU A 343 9.02 -9.68 -47.61
N LEU A 344 10.10 -10.24 -48.15
CA LEU A 344 11.24 -10.71 -47.37
C LEU A 344 11.87 -9.55 -46.60
N ASN A 345 12.13 -8.42 -47.26
CA ASN A 345 12.70 -7.23 -46.63
C ASN A 345 11.77 -6.67 -45.54
N GLU A 346 10.45 -6.63 -45.76
CA GLU A 346 9.48 -6.23 -44.73
C GLU A 346 9.53 -7.16 -43.50
N LYS A 347 9.63 -8.48 -43.72
CA LYS A 347 9.76 -9.46 -42.63
C LYS A 347 11.09 -9.33 -41.89
N GLU A 348 12.19 -9.08 -42.60
CA GLU A 348 13.51 -8.84 -41.99
C GLU A 348 13.50 -7.60 -41.10
N VAL A 349 12.91 -6.48 -41.56
CA VAL A 349 12.77 -5.25 -40.77
C VAL A 349 11.93 -5.50 -39.52
N ALA A 350 10.77 -6.15 -39.65
CA ALA A 350 9.91 -6.47 -38.51
C ALA A 350 10.60 -7.41 -37.50
N LEU A 351 11.40 -8.37 -37.98
CA LEU A 351 12.16 -9.29 -37.13
C LEU A 351 13.25 -8.54 -36.36
N GLU A 352 13.94 -7.60 -37.01
CA GLU A 352 14.96 -6.76 -36.37
C GLU A 352 14.36 -5.82 -35.32
N GLU A 353 13.16 -5.27 -35.58
CA GLU A 353 12.41 -4.47 -34.60
C GLU A 353 11.99 -5.32 -33.39
N MET A 354 11.42 -6.51 -33.62
CA MET A 354 11.06 -7.45 -32.53
C MET A 354 12.28 -7.89 -31.72
N LYS A 355 13.45 -8.10 -32.36
CA LYS A 355 14.70 -8.38 -31.65
C LYS A 355 15.13 -7.22 -30.76
N LYS A 356 15.04 -5.98 -31.25
CA LYS A 356 15.34 -4.78 -30.44
C LYS A 356 14.39 -4.66 -29.27
N GLU A 357 13.09 -4.85 -29.47
CA GLU A 357 12.12 -4.87 -28.38
C GLU A 357 12.44 -5.95 -27.35
N LEU A 358 12.83 -7.15 -27.80
CA LEU A 358 13.21 -8.24 -26.90
C LEU A 358 14.47 -7.91 -26.08
N GLN A 359 15.45 -7.21 -26.67
CA GLN A 359 16.65 -6.76 -25.95
C GLN A 359 16.37 -5.65 -24.94
N VAL A 360 15.40 -4.78 -25.20
CA VAL A 360 15.01 -3.69 -24.29
C VAL A 360 14.16 -4.21 -23.12
N ARG A 361 13.49 -5.36 -23.28
CA ARG A 361 12.71 -5.95 -22.20
C ARG A 361 13.61 -6.34 -21.01
N PRO A 362 13.21 -5.99 -19.77
CA PRO A 362 13.92 -6.41 -18.57
C PRO A 362 14.10 -7.93 -18.56
N THR A 363 15.35 -8.38 -18.42
CA THR A 363 15.68 -9.79 -18.30
C THR A 363 15.00 -10.37 -17.06
N THR A 364 14.60 -11.65 -17.10
CA THR A 364 14.00 -12.36 -15.96
C THR A 364 14.83 -12.18 -14.68
N LYS A 365 16.16 -12.22 -14.80
CA LYS A 365 17.08 -11.93 -13.68
C LYS A 365 16.89 -10.53 -13.08
N LEU A 366 16.74 -9.50 -13.92
CA LEU A 366 16.52 -8.13 -13.45
C LEU A 366 15.15 -7.97 -12.79
N VAL A 367 14.12 -8.64 -13.32
CA VAL A 367 12.78 -8.66 -12.72
C VAL A 367 12.81 -9.38 -11.36
N ASP A 368 13.52 -10.50 -11.27
CA ASP A 368 13.71 -11.25 -10.04
C ASP A 368 14.51 -10.44 -9.01
N ASP A 369 15.56 -9.73 -9.43
CA ASP A 369 16.34 -8.84 -8.57
C ASP A 369 15.50 -7.64 -8.08
N LEU A 370 14.64 -7.07 -8.93
CA LEU A 370 13.71 -6.02 -8.53
C LEU A 370 12.65 -6.55 -7.55
N HIS A 371 12.08 -7.74 -7.79
CA HIS A 371 11.17 -8.37 -6.84
C HIS A 371 11.83 -8.65 -5.49
N LYS A 372 13.07 -9.14 -5.49
CA LYS A 372 13.83 -9.35 -4.25
C LYS A 372 14.13 -8.03 -3.53
N LYS A 373 14.51 -6.97 -4.26
CA LYS A 373 14.69 -5.61 -3.69
C LYS A 373 13.39 -5.08 -3.08
N VAL A 374 12.25 -5.27 -3.74
CA VAL A 374 10.94 -4.86 -3.21
C VAL A 374 10.59 -5.66 -1.95
N LYS A 375 10.82 -6.98 -1.92
CA LYS A 375 10.60 -7.81 -0.73
C LYS A 375 11.47 -7.37 0.45
N ILE A 376 12.75 -7.05 0.23
CA ILE A 376 13.64 -6.54 1.28
C ILE A 376 13.16 -5.17 1.78
N LEU A 377 12.80 -4.26 0.87
CA LEU A 377 12.26 -2.94 1.27
C LEU A 377 10.94 -3.07 2.03
N GLN A 378 10.11 -4.05 1.68
CA GLN A 378 8.89 -4.35 2.41
C GLN A 378 9.20 -4.92 3.80
N ALA A 379 10.17 -5.81 3.92
CA ALA A 379 10.59 -6.35 5.21
C ALA A 379 11.20 -5.27 6.14
N VAL A 380 12.06 -4.41 5.59
CA VAL A 380 12.70 -3.30 6.31
C VAL A 380 11.72 -2.18 6.66
N GLY A 381 10.76 -1.90 5.77
CA GLY A 381 9.77 -0.84 5.95
C GLY A 381 8.58 -1.21 6.84
N TYR A 382 8.24 -2.50 6.92
CA TYR A 382 7.01 -2.96 7.58
C TYR A 382 7.24 -3.99 8.72
N ASN A 383 8.48 -4.37 9.04
CA ASN A 383 8.79 -5.36 10.11
C ASN A 383 7.89 -6.61 10.07
N SER A 384 7.51 -7.04 8.87
CA SER A 384 6.54 -8.11 8.66
C SER A 384 7.11 -9.05 7.60
N ILE A 385 7.95 -9.99 8.04
CA ILE A 385 8.26 -11.25 7.34
C ILE A 385 8.88 -12.19 8.39
N GLU A 386 8.42 -13.45 8.38
CA GLU A 386 8.93 -14.56 9.18
C GLU A 386 10.39 -14.87 8.80
N ALA A 387 11.24 -15.19 9.77
CA ALA A 387 12.70 -15.30 9.60
C ALA A 387 13.15 -16.31 8.54
N GLU A 388 12.30 -17.28 8.16
CA GLU A 388 12.60 -18.30 7.15
C GLU A 388 12.60 -17.73 5.71
N ASP A 389 11.88 -16.64 5.44
CA ASP A 389 11.80 -15.98 4.13
C ASP A 389 12.95 -14.99 3.88
N TRP A 390 13.72 -14.65 4.93
CA TRP A 390 14.89 -13.77 4.85
C TRP A 390 16.10 -14.46 4.22
N GLU A 391 16.41 -15.69 4.61
CA GLU A 391 17.60 -16.41 4.12
C GLU A 391 17.49 -16.78 2.62
N ALA A 392 16.27 -17.06 2.13
CA ALA A 392 16.06 -17.37 0.73
C ALA A 392 16.24 -16.15 -0.18
N ALA A 393 15.94 -14.94 0.31
CA ALA A 393 15.99 -13.71 -0.46
C ALA A 393 17.42 -13.13 -0.61
N THR A 394 18.35 -13.47 0.28
CA THR A 394 19.68 -12.83 0.39
C THR A 394 20.85 -13.62 -0.22
N SER A 395 20.61 -14.81 -0.77
CA SER A 395 21.65 -15.75 -1.27
C SER A 395 22.48 -15.33 -2.50
N GLY A 396 22.35 -14.10 -3.01
CA GLY A 396 23.14 -13.60 -4.16
C GLY A 396 24.34 -12.75 -3.74
N GLU A 397 25.51 -12.89 -4.40
CA GLU A 397 26.75 -12.16 -4.04
C GLU A 397 26.59 -10.63 -3.97
N GLU A 398 25.89 -10.00 -4.92
CA GLU A 398 25.64 -8.55 -4.89
C GLU A 398 24.60 -8.14 -3.82
N MET A 399 23.69 -9.06 -3.48
CA MET A 399 22.65 -8.87 -2.47
C MET A 399 23.21 -9.01 -1.05
N SER A 400 24.14 -9.94 -0.84
CA SER A 400 24.88 -10.11 0.41
C SER A 400 25.71 -8.85 0.75
N LYS A 401 26.22 -8.13 -0.26
CA LYS A 401 26.89 -6.85 -0.07
C LYS A 401 25.96 -5.72 0.38
N MET A 402 24.74 -5.65 -0.17
CA MET A 402 23.72 -4.67 0.25
C MET A 402 23.21 -4.99 1.66
N GLU A 403 22.98 -6.26 1.96
CA GLU A 403 22.61 -6.74 3.29
C GLU A 403 23.69 -6.41 4.33
N SER A 404 24.96 -6.67 4.01
CA SER A 404 26.09 -6.30 4.88
C SER A 404 26.12 -4.80 5.16
N LEU A 405 25.85 -3.95 4.15
CA LEU A 405 25.82 -2.49 4.34
C LEU A 405 24.61 -2.03 5.16
N LEU A 406 23.45 -2.67 4.99
CA LEU A 406 22.26 -2.37 5.78
C LEU A 406 22.39 -2.82 7.23
N LEU A 407 22.95 -4.01 7.48
CA LEU A 407 23.26 -4.50 8.81
C LEU A 407 24.32 -3.64 9.51
N ASP A 408 25.36 -3.20 8.79
CA ASP A 408 26.39 -2.32 9.35
C ASP A 408 25.81 -0.94 9.71
N LYS A 409 24.93 -0.39 8.85
CA LYS A 409 24.23 0.86 9.13
C LYS A 409 23.24 0.73 10.29
N ASN A 410 22.54 -0.40 10.39
CA ASN A 410 21.61 -0.69 11.50
C ASN A 410 22.38 -0.82 12.83
N ARG A 411 23.46 -1.61 12.87
CA ARG A 411 24.36 -1.72 14.03
C ARG A 411 24.93 -0.36 14.44
N LYS A 412 25.31 0.49 13.46
CA LYS A 412 25.79 1.84 13.74
C LYS A 412 24.68 2.73 14.35
N MET A 413 23.46 2.67 13.82
CA MET A 413 22.34 3.40 14.41
C MET A 413 21.98 2.89 15.80
N GLU A 414 22.01 1.58 16.04
CA GLU A 414 21.82 0.98 17.37
C GLU A 414 22.92 1.44 18.35
N HIS A 415 24.17 1.55 17.89
CA HIS A 415 25.27 2.08 18.67
C HIS A 415 25.09 3.57 18.99
N GLU A 416 24.68 4.39 18.02
CA GLU A 416 24.37 5.81 18.24
C GLU A 416 23.18 5.99 19.20
N LEU A 417 22.15 5.15 19.08
CA LEU A 417 20.97 5.16 19.95
C LEU A 417 21.34 4.76 21.40
N THR A 418 22.17 3.72 21.56
CA THR A 418 22.67 3.32 22.89
C THR A 418 23.56 4.40 23.51
N GLN A 419 24.44 5.03 22.74
CA GLN A 419 25.22 6.19 23.21
C GLN A 419 24.33 7.37 23.62
N LEU A 420 23.31 7.69 22.83
CA LEU A 420 22.37 8.77 23.16
C LEU A 420 21.55 8.43 24.41
N LYS A 421 21.14 7.18 24.60
CA LYS A 421 20.48 6.71 25.84
C LYS A 421 21.38 6.86 27.06
N ILE A 422 22.67 6.50 26.95
CA ILE A 422 23.64 6.67 28.04
C ILE A 422 23.78 8.17 28.37
N LYS A 423 24.03 9.02 27.35
CA LYS A 423 24.12 10.48 27.54
C LYS A 423 22.85 11.08 28.15
N LEU A 424 21.68 10.59 27.75
CA LEU A 424 20.40 11.00 28.33
C LEU A 424 20.37 10.62 29.82
N SER A 425 20.69 9.38 30.17
CA SER A 425 20.70 8.93 31.57
C SER A 425 21.70 9.72 32.44
N GLU A 426 22.89 10.02 31.91
CA GLU A 426 23.86 10.89 32.58
C GLU A 426 23.30 12.29 32.81
N LYS A 427 22.69 12.91 31.78
CA LYS A 427 22.07 14.23 31.92
C LYS A 427 20.90 14.24 32.89
N THR A 428 20.06 13.20 32.89
CA THR A 428 18.97 13.03 33.85
C THR A 428 19.50 12.91 35.27
N SER A 429 20.55 12.12 35.50
CA SER A 429 21.17 12.00 36.83
C SER A 429 21.75 13.34 37.32
N LEU A 430 22.38 14.11 36.41
CA LEU A 430 22.89 15.44 36.74
C LEU A 430 21.75 16.41 37.08
N LEU A 431 20.64 16.33 36.35
CA LEU A 431 19.44 17.12 36.64
C LEU A 431 18.88 16.80 38.02
N GLU A 432 18.68 15.52 38.35
CA GLU A 432 18.22 15.09 39.69
C GLU A 432 19.14 15.59 40.80
N THR A 433 20.46 15.52 40.61
CA THR A 433 21.41 16.05 41.63
C THR A 433 21.34 17.56 41.77
N ALA A 434 21.09 18.30 40.69
CA ALA A 434 20.94 19.75 40.72
C ALA A 434 19.61 20.15 41.38
N GLU A 435 18.52 19.46 41.06
CA GLU A 435 17.22 19.62 41.69
C GLU A 435 17.29 19.33 43.20
N GLY A 436 17.98 18.26 43.61
CA GLY A 436 18.23 17.96 45.03
C GLY A 436 18.98 19.09 45.75
N LYS A 437 20.01 19.67 45.12
CA LYS A 437 20.72 20.85 45.67
C LYS A 437 19.83 22.08 45.78
N ILE A 438 18.93 22.30 44.82
CA ILE A 438 17.96 23.40 44.87
C ILE A 438 17.04 23.22 46.08
N VAL A 439 16.55 22.00 46.32
CA VAL A 439 15.71 21.69 47.49
C VAL A 439 16.48 21.95 48.79
N GLU A 440 17.70 21.44 48.93
CA GLU A 440 18.53 21.68 50.13
C GLU A 440 18.81 23.18 50.37
N LEU A 441 19.15 23.92 49.30
CA LEU A 441 19.37 25.36 49.41
C LEU A 441 18.08 26.11 49.78
N THR A 442 16.94 25.68 49.26
CA THR A 442 15.63 26.26 49.59
C THR A 442 15.27 25.99 51.05
N GLU A 443 15.55 24.79 51.56
CA GLU A 443 15.39 24.46 52.99
C GLU A 443 16.28 25.34 53.86
N LYS A 444 17.56 25.49 53.51
CA LYS A 444 18.49 26.38 54.23
C LYS A 444 18.04 27.83 54.22
N VAL A 445 17.54 28.33 53.08
CA VAL A 445 16.98 29.69 52.99
C VAL A 445 15.77 29.83 53.92
N ASN A 446 14.85 28.86 53.93
CA ASN A 446 13.70 28.86 54.83
C ASN A 446 14.12 28.82 56.31
N GLU A 447 15.12 28.03 56.67
CA GLU A 447 15.67 27.98 58.03
C GLU A 447 16.28 29.33 58.43
N GLN A 448 17.09 29.92 57.56
CA GLN A 448 17.66 31.25 57.76
C GLN A 448 16.58 32.30 57.90
N GLN A 449 15.54 32.26 57.06
CA GLN A 449 14.42 33.21 57.11
C GLN A 449 13.62 33.07 58.41
N LYS A 450 13.39 31.85 58.91
CA LYS A 450 12.81 31.61 60.24
C LYS A 450 13.70 32.10 61.38
N LEU A 451 15.01 31.93 61.27
CA LEU A 451 15.97 32.41 62.26
C LEU A 451 15.99 33.94 62.30
N ILE A 452 16.03 34.60 61.13
CA ILE A 452 15.94 36.06 61.00
C ILE A 452 14.63 36.54 61.62
N GLN A 453 13.50 35.92 61.29
CA GLN A 453 12.19 36.27 61.87
C GLN A 453 12.23 36.19 63.42
N LYS A 454 12.83 35.13 63.99
CA LYS A 454 13.00 35.01 65.45
C LYS A 454 13.90 36.10 66.02
N LEU A 455 15.02 36.41 65.37
CA LEU A 455 15.92 37.46 65.80
C LEU A 455 15.25 38.84 65.71
N GLU A 456 14.47 39.11 64.67
CA GLU A 456 13.66 40.31 64.52
C GLU A 456 12.59 40.42 65.63
N ASP A 457 11.89 39.32 65.94
CA ASP A 457 10.93 39.25 67.04
C ASP A 457 11.59 39.47 68.41
N ASP A 458 12.78 38.92 68.63
CA ASP A 458 13.54 39.07 69.87
C ASP A 458 14.11 40.49 69.99
N ILE A 459 14.52 41.13 68.89
CA ILE A 459 14.87 42.56 68.84
C ILE A 459 13.63 43.41 69.17
N LEU A 460 12.47 43.12 68.58
CA LEU A 460 11.22 43.83 68.87
C LEU A 460 10.80 43.67 70.34
N LYS A 461 10.97 42.48 70.94
CA LYS A 461 10.76 42.25 72.39
C LYS A 461 11.80 42.94 73.27
N GLY A 462 13.05 43.02 72.82
CA GLY A 462 14.13 43.77 73.48
C GLY A 462 13.90 45.28 73.47
N TYR A 463 13.36 45.82 72.36
CA TYR A 463 13.01 47.24 72.23
C TYR A 463 11.76 47.63 73.03
N SER A 464 10.74 46.77 73.07
CA SER A 464 9.56 46.97 73.94
C SER A 464 9.90 46.86 75.44
N SER A 465 11.04 46.25 75.80
CA SER A 465 11.54 46.21 77.18
C SER A 465 12.46 47.41 77.53
N LYS A 466 12.77 48.29 76.58
CA LYS A 466 13.70 49.42 76.76
C LYS A 466 13.04 50.77 77.09
N GLU A 467 11.84 50.76 77.67
CA GLU A 467 11.27 51.93 78.35
C GLU A 467 11.68 52.04 79.84
N ARG A 468 12.56 51.16 80.33
CA ARG A 468 13.25 51.36 81.62
C ARG A 468 14.73 50.98 81.52
N LYS A 469 15.59 51.97 81.79
CA LYS A 469 17.07 51.95 81.89
C LYS A 469 17.86 52.23 80.61
N GLY A 470 18.05 53.53 80.40
CA GLY A 470 19.35 54.21 80.49
C GLY A 470 20.64 53.42 80.25
N THR A 471 21.41 53.93 79.28
CA THR A 471 22.89 54.06 79.27
C THR A 471 23.70 52.82 79.62
N LEU A 472 24.26 52.17 78.59
CA LEU A 472 25.57 51.49 78.52
C LEU A 472 25.48 50.35 77.50
N PHE A 473 25.94 50.57 76.28
CA PHE A 473 26.72 49.60 75.50
C PHE A 473 27.24 50.34 74.26
N ASP A 474 28.32 51.06 74.50
CA ASP A 474 29.31 51.39 73.47
C ASP A 474 30.23 50.17 73.37
N ASP A 475 30.84 49.96 72.21
CA ASP A 475 31.86 48.92 71.91
C ASP A 475 31.35 47.58 71.35
N TRP A 476 31.14 47.53 70.03
CA TRP A 476 31.35 46.32 69.22
C TRP A 476 32.10 46.70 67.94
N ASP A 477 33.39 46.41 68.00
CA ASP A 477 34.43 46.61 67.00
C ASP A 477 34.18 45.70 65.78
N LEU A 478 34.06 46.30 64.59
CA LEU A 478 33.93 45.61 63.30
C LEU A 478 35.32 45.11 62.88
N SER A 479 35.63 43.85 63.16
CA SER A 479 36.78 43.17 62.55
C SER A 479 36.38 42.51 61.23
N GLU A 480 37.07 42.94 60.18
CA GLU A 480 37.06 42.40 58.83
C GLU A 480 37.19 40.87 58.83
N SER A 481 36.24 40.18 58.19
CA SER A 481 36.50 38.87 57.62
C SER A 481 35.80 38.73 56.27
N GLY A 482 36.59 38.84 55.21
CA GLY A 482 36.45 38.03 54.00
C GLY A 482 35.24 38.28 53.09
N VAL A 483 35.06 39.51 52.61
CA VAL A 483 34.36 39.73 51.34
C VAL A 483 35.42 39.75 50.23
N ASN A 484 35.68 38.59 49.62
CA ASN A 484 36.23 38.49 48.26
C ASN A 484 36.19 37.02 47.82
N GLU A 485 35.17 36.68 47.04
CA GLU A 485 35.12 35.64 45.99
C GLU A 485 33.67 35.20 45.80
N LEU A 486 32.85 36.03 45.13
CA LEU A 486 31.57 35.58 44.55
C LEU A 486 30.98 36.54 43.49
N SER A 487 31.73 37.53 42.99
CA SER A 487 31.20 38.51 42.03
C SER A 487 31.49 38.24 40.54
N GLU A 488 32.06 37.09 40.18
CA GLU A 488 32.33 36.77 38.75
C GLU A 488 31.35 35.78 38.13
N VAL A 489 30.70 34.90 38.91
CA VAL A 489 29.80 33.87 38.34
C VAL A 489 28.41 34.43 37.97
N GLY A 490 27.97 35.53 38.60
CA GLY A 490 26.67 36.16 38.33
C GLY A 490 26.57 36.98 37.04
N LYS A 491 27.71 37.33 36.40
CA LYS A 491 27.71 38.15 35.18
C LYS A 491 27.73 37.33 33.89
N GLU A 492 28.19 36.08 33.90
CA GLU A 492 28.13 35.20 32.73
C GLU A 492 26.73 34.60 32.48
N PHE A 493 25.93 34.41 33.54
CA PHE A 493 24.58 33.85 33.40
C PHE A 493 23.57 34.82 32.74
N ILE A 494 23.76 36.13 32.88
CA ILE A 494 22.89 37.14 32.25
C ILE A 494 23.25 37.33 30.76
N VAL A 495 24.52 37.14 30.37
CA VAL A 495 24.94 37.26 28.98
C VAL A 495 24.52 36.04 28.15
N LEU A 496 24.52 34.83 28.74
CA LEU A 496 24.04 33.62 28.07
C LEU A 496 22.51 33.55 27.91
N PHE A 497 21.73 34.17 28.80
CA PHE A 497 20.27 34.18 28.67
C PHE A 497 19.77 35.12 27.56
N VAL A 498 20.50 36.19 27.24
CA VAL A 498 20.14 37.11 26.15
C VAL A 498 20.52 36.56 24.76
N LEU A 499 21.54 35.70 24.67
CA LEU A 499 21.97 35.10 23.40
C LEU A 499 21.12 33.89 22.95
N SER A 500 20.30 33.31 23.83
CA SER A 500 19.47 32.13 23.50
C SER A 500 18.06 32.46 23.01
N ILE A 501 17.68 33.75 22.91
CA ILE A 501 16.36 34.22 22.45
C ILE A 501 16.39 34.66 20.96
N HIS A 502 17.52 34.49 20.24
CA HIS A 502 17.65 34.90 18.83
C HIS A 502 18.32 33.85 17.90
N CYS A 503 18.03 32.57 18.09
CA CYS A 503 18.28 31.53 17.08
C CYS A 503 17.04 30.66 16.87
#